data_AF-A0A6B2G5A6-F1
#
_entry.id   AF-A0A6B2G5A6-F1
#
_cell.length_a   1.000
_cell.length_b   1.000
_cell.length_c   1.000
_cell.angle_alpha   90.00
_cell.angle_beta   90.00
_cell.angle_gamma   90.00
#
_symmetry.space_group_name_H-M   'P 1'
#
loop_
_entity.id
_entity.type
_entity.pdbx_description
1 polymer ?
#
loop_
_entity_poly.entity_id
_entity_poly.type
_entity_poly.pdbx_seq_one_letter_code
_entity_poly.pdbx_strand_id
1 'polypeptide(L)'
;MVWFHYLYFLSKIAEFTDTIVFVLRKKFNQVSVFHVYHHLSIFLLMWYYFKVIPGSLAMPLATLNCIVHVFMYSYYLLSGLGPSVQKFLWWKRYITQMQLVQLALIVSELSYMLISGTYFPKNMIIVLICYILTLIGFFLHFYLNAYKSHSKTE
;
A
#
# COMPACT_ATOMS: atom_id res chain seq x y z
N MET A 1 9.60 -20.83 1.29
CA MET A 1 9.66 -19.78 0.24
C MET A 1 8.32 -19.60 -0.49
N VAL A 2 7.76 -20.65 -1.11
CA VAL A 2 6.46 -20.59 -1.82
C VAL A 2 5.28 -20.27 -0.89
N TRP A 3 5.28 -20.82 0.33
CA TRP A 3 4.24 -20.56 1.35
C TRP A 3 4.03 -19.07 1.67
N PHE A 4 5.11 -18.30 1.81
CA PHE A 4 5.02 -16.86 2.10
C PHE A 4 4.38 -16.08 0.94
N HIS A 5 4.70 -16.43 -0.30
CA HIS A 5 4.11 -15.81 -1.49
C HIS A 5 2.61 -16.11 -1.58
N TYR A 6 2.23 -17.34 -1.24
CA TYR A 6 0.82 -17.74 -1.18
C TYR A 6 0.06 -16.99 -0.08
N LEU A 7 0.62 -16.89 1.13
CA LEU A 7 0.03 -16.13 2.24
C LEU A 7 -0.11 -14.64 1.90
N TYR A 8 0.88 -14.05 1.26
CA TYR A 8 0.81 -12.65 0.81
C TYR A 8 -0.26 -12.45 -0.28
N PHE A 9 -0.40 -13.39 -1.23
CA PHE A 9 -1.48 -13.33 -2.21
C PHE A 9 -2.87 -13.44 -1.56
N LEU A 10 -3.04 -14.37 -0.61
CA LEU A 10 -4.27 -14.48 0.18
C LEU A 10 -4.55 -13.21 0.98
N SER A 11 -3.54 -12.53 1.50
CA SER A 11 -3.73 -11.26 2.21
C SER A 11 -4.32 -10.20 1.28
N LYS A 12 -3.93 -10.14 0.00
CA LYS A 12 -4.53 -9.21 -0.98
C LYS A 12 -5.99 -9.51 -1.29
N ILE A 13 -6.40 -10.78 -1.19
CA ILE A 13 -7.83 -11.13 -1.24
C ILE A 13 -8.54 -10.65 0.03
N ALA A 14 -7.92 -10.86 1.20
CA ALA A 14 -8.48 -10.42 2.47
C ALA A 14 -8.63 -8.89 2.56
N GLU A 15 -7.74 -8.12 1.92
CA GLU A 15 -7.81 -6.65 1.87
C GLU A 15 -9.08 -6.11 1.18
N PHE A 16 -9.76 -6.90 0.34
CA PHE A 16 -11.08 -6.49 -0.18
C PHE A 16 -12.14 -6.33 0.92
N THR A 17 -11.93 -6.98 2.08
CA THR A 17 -12.77 -6.82 3.26
C THR A 17 -12.85 -5.36 3.70
N ASP A 18 -11.80 -4.55 3.50
CA ASP A 18 -11.84 -3.11 3.83
C ASP A 18 -12.93 -2.40 3.06
N THR A 19 -13.04 -2.70 1.76
CA THR A 19 -14.07 -2.14 0.88
C THR A 19 -15.46 -2.58 1.34
N ILE A 20 -15.61 -3.86 1.68
CA ILE A 20 -16.87 -4.40 2.21
C ILE A 20 -17.26 -3.67 3.50
N VAL A 21 -16.34 -3.52 4.45
CA VAL A 21 -16.57 -2.82 5.72
C VAL A 21 -16.93 -1.34 5.50
N PHE A 22 -16.25 -0.64 4.58
CA PHE A 22 -16.57 0.77 4.28
C PHE A 22 -17.96 0.93 3.69
N VAL A 23 -18.36 0.05 2.76
CA VAL A 23 -19.70 0.04 2.17
C VAL A 23 -20.76 -0.28 3.23
N LEU A 24 -20.55 -1.31 4.05
CA LEU A 24 -21.48 -1.69 5.12
C LEU A 24 -21.63 -0.59 6.18
N ARG A 25 -20.55 0.14 6.50
CA ARG A 25 -20.58 1.29 7.42
C ARG A 25 -21.09 2.58 6.77
N LYS A 26 -21.50 2.54 5.49
CA LYS A 26 -21.92 3.71 4.69
C LYS A 26 -20.87 4.84 4.67
N LYS A 27 -19.58 4.49 4.75
CA LYS A 27 -18.44 5.43 4.73
C LYS A 27 -17.87 5.57 3.33
N PHE A 28 -18.70 5.99 2.37
CA PHE A 28 -18.30 6.10 0.96
C PHE A 28 -17.13 7.06 0.70
N ASN A 29 -16.91 8.03 1.57
CA ASN A 29 -15.73 8.91 1.52
C ASN A 29 -14.40 8.16 1.66
N GLN A 30 -14.41 6.94 2.23
CA GLN A 30 -13.23 6.09 2.36
C GLN A 30 -13.00 5.22 1.11
N VAL A 31 -14.05 4.96 0.32
CA VAL A 31 -13.98 4.25 -0.97
C VAL A 31 -13.59 5.23 -2.08
N SER A 32 -12.40 5.82 -1.94
CA SER A 32 -11.88 6.78 -2.91
C SER A 32 -11.48 6.10 -4.23
N VAL A 33 -11.33 6.89 -5.30
CA VAL A 33 -10.77 6.43 -6.57
C VAL A 33 -9.41 5.75 -6.35
N PHE A 34 -8.57 6.34 -5.48
CA PHE A 34 -7.28 5.77 -5.10
C PHE A 34 -7.43 4.39 -4.45
N HIS A 35 -8.35 4.25 -3.50
CA HIS A 35 -8.61 2.98 -2.80
C HIS A 35 -8.96 1.88 -3.80
N VAL A 36 -9.97 2.12 -4.65
CA VAL A 36 -10.42 1.12 -5.62
C VAL A 36 -9.33 0.81 -6.65
N TYR A 37 -8.65 1.85 -7.16
CA TYR A 37 -7.53 1.69 -8.08
C TYR A 37 -6.44 0.81 -7.47
N HIS A 38 -5.98 1.11 -6.26
CA HIS A 38 -4.93 0.36 -5.57
C HIS A 38 -5.33 -1.10 -5.34
N HIS A 39 -6.47 -1.37 -4.69
CA HIS A 39 -6.85 -2.74 -4.31
C HIS A 39 -7.13 -3.63 -5.52
N LEU A 40 -7.73 -3.10 -6.59
CA LEU A 40 -7.97 -3.87 -7.80
C LEU A 40 -6.66 -4.13 -8.58
N SER A 41 -5.84 -3.09 -8.77
CA SER A 41 -4.59 -3.21 -9.53
C SER A 41 -3.57 -4.10 -8.84
N ILE A 42 -3.37 -3.96 -7.52
CA ILE A 42 -2.39 -4.77 -6.78
C ILE A 42 -2.79 -6.25 -6.80
N PHE A 43 -4.09 -6.55 -6.69
CA PHE A 43 -4.59 -7.92 -6.77
C PHE A 43 -4.28 -8.55 -8.14
N LEU A 44 -4.60 -7.85 -9.23
CA LEU A 44 -4.34 -8.33 -10.59
C LEU A 44 -2.85 -8.48 -10.88
N LEU A 45 -2.04 -7.50 -10.47
CA LEU A 45 -0.58 -7.55 -10.62
C LEU A 45 0.01 -8.72 -9.84
N MET A 46 -0.43 -8.96 -8.60
CA MET A 46 0.06 -10.08 -7.79
C MET A 46 -0.41 -11.43 -8.33
N TRP A 47 -1.61 -11.52 -8.88
CA TRP A 47 -2.06 -12.75 -9.54
C TRP A 47 -1.20 -13.09 -10.76
N TYR A 48 -0.93 -12.10 -11.61
CA TYR A 48 -0.04 -12.27 -12.77
C TYR A 48 1.38 -12.65 -12.32
N TYR A 49 1.92 -11.96 -11.32
CA TYR A 49 3.24 -12.23 -10.76
C TYR A 49 3.35 -13.65 -10.20
N PHE A 50 2.33 -14.10 -9.46
CA PHE A 50 2.25 -15.45 -8.91
C PHE A 50 2.31 -16.53 -9.99
N LYS A 51 1.70 -16.30 -11.16
CA LYS A 51 1.74 -17.25 -12.28
C LYS A 51 3.08 -17.29 -12.99
N VAL A 52 3.75 -16.15 -13.14
CA VAL A 52 4.92 -16.04 -14.01
C VAL A 52 6.22 -16.35 -13.26
N ILE A 53 6.36 -15.93 -11.99
CA ILE A 53 7.63 -16.04 -11.27
C ILE A 53 7.40 -16.48 -9.82
N PRO A 54 7.51 -17.78 -9.52
CA PRO A 54 7.58 -18.28 -8.16
C PRO A 54 8.98 -18.00 -7.60
N GLY A 55 9.23 -16.81 -7.05
CA GLY A 55 10.59 -16.38 -6.70
C GLY A 55 10.69 -15.55 -5.43
N SER A 56 11.71 -15.83 -4.61
CA SER A 56 12.03 -15.20 -3.32
C SER A 56 12.34 -13.70 -3.35
N LEU A 57 12.46 -13.10 -4.54
CA LEU A 57 12.90 -11.72 -4.72
C LEU A 57 11.81 -10.68 -4.35
N ALA A 58 10.53 -11.05 -4.47
CA ALA A 58 9.42 -10.19 -4.00
C ALA A 58 9.30 -10.20 -2.47
N MET A 59 9.97 -11.11 -1.78
CA MET A 59 9.78 -11.36 -0.35
C MET A 59 10.22 -10.17 0.53
N PRO A 60 11.39 -9.53 0.31
CA PRO A 60 11.76 -8.34 1.08
C PRO A 60 10.80 -7.17 0.89
N LEU A 61 10.36 -6.95 -0.36
CA LEU A 61 9.40 -5.88 -0.71
C LEU A 61 8.02 -6.13 -0.07
N ALA A 62 7.53 -7.38 -0.12
CA ALA A 62 6.31 -7.80 0.54
C ALA A 62 6.40 -7.70 2.06
N THR A 63 7.55 -8.03 2.64
CA THR A 63 7.77 -7.93 4.10
C THR A 63 7.68 -6.48 4.57
N LEU A 64 8.33 -5.54 3.86
CA LEU A 64 8.18 -4.11 4.15
C LEU A 64 6.71 -3.66 4.06
N ASN A 65 5.98 -4.13 3.04
CA ASN A 65 4.56 -3.84 2.89
C ASN A 65 3.73 -4.36 4.06
N CYS A 66 3.99 -5.58 4.53
CA CYS A 66 3.31 -6.14 5.69
C CYS A 66 3.58 -5.33 6.96
N ILE A 67 4.82 -4.89 7.20
CA ILE A 67 5.17 -4.08 8.37
C ILE A 67 4.35 -2.78 8.39
N VAL A 68 4.30 -2.06 7.27
CA VAL A 68 3.53 -0.81 7.19
C VAL A 68 2.02 -1.08 7.31
N HIS A 69 1.52 -2.18 6.75
CA HIS A 69 0.13 -2.60 6.91
C HIS A 69 -0.23 -2.91 8.37
N VAL A 70 0.68 -3.49 9.16
CA VAL A 70 0.43 -3.69 10.60
C VAL A 70 0.16 -2.36 11.29
N PHE A 71 0.97 -1.33 11.03
CA PHE A 71 0.74 0.01 11.61
C PHE A 71 -0.55 0.66 11.11
N MET A 72 -0.83 0.54 9.80
CA MET A 72 -2.04 1.10 9.18
C MET A 72 -3.32 0.45 9.72
N TYR A 73 -3.38 -0.89 9.78
CA TYR A 73 -4.54 -1.61 10.30
C TYR A 73 -4.72 -1.43 11.80
N SER A 74 -3.62 -1.32 12.56
CA SER A 74 -3.68 -0.97 13.98
C SER A 74 -4.35 0.40 14.17
N TYR A 75 -4.01 1.38 13.34
CA TYR A 75 -4.65 2.69 13.36
C TYR A 75 -6.14 2.61 13.00
N TYR A 76 -6.51 1.83 11.98
CA TYR A 76 -7.92 1.65 11.62
C TYR A 76 -8.72 0.98 12.74
N LEU A 77 -8.18 -0.05 13.37
CA LEU A 77 -8.79 -0.70 14.53
C LEU A 77 -9.04 0.32 15.66
N LEU A 78 -8.00 1.06 16.06
CA LEU A 78 -8.11 2.07 17.12
C LEU A 78 -9.08 3.20 16.76
N SER A 79 -9.10 3.63 15.49
CA SER A 79 -10.05 4.65 15.02
C SER A 79 -11.51 4.17 15.05
N GLY A 80 -11.72 2.86 15.04
CA GLY A 80 -13.03 2.22 15.17
C GLY A 80 -13.58 2.19 16.60
N LEU A 81 -12.74 2.34 17.63
CA LEU A 81 -13.13 2.26 19.04
C LEU A 81 -13.89 3.50 19.56
N GLY A 82 -14.13 4.49 18.71
CA GLY A 82 -14.95 5.65 18.99
C GLY A 82 -14.19 6.93 19.39
N PRO A 83 -14.91 8.03 19.66
CA PRO A 83 -14.31 9.35 19.86
C PRO A 83 -13.33 9.45 21.04
N SER A 84 -13.55 8.62 22.06
CA SER A 84 -12.68 8.55 23.25
C SER A 84 -11.26 8.09 22.94
N VAL A 85 -11.09 7.24 21.93
CA VAL A 85 -9.78 6.74 21.47
C VAL A 85 -9.24 7.61 20.33
N GLN A 86 -10.10 8.09 19.43
CA GLN A 86 -9.71 8.90 18.27
C GLN A 86 -8.89 10.15 18.64
N LYS A 87 -9.15 10.76 19.80
CA LYS A 87 -8.38 11.92 20.30
C LYS A 87 -6.88 11.63 20.49
N PHE A 88 -6.51 10.37 20.71
CA PHE A 88 -5.11 9.96 20.89
C PHE A 88 -4.42 9.59 19.55
N LEU A 89 -5.14 9.64 18.43
CA LEU A 89 -4.66 9.22 17.10
C LEU A 89 -4.00 10.35 16.31
N TRP A 90 -3.20 11.18 16.99
CA TRP A 90 -2.45 12.30 16.41
C TRP A 90 -1.39 11.85 15.40
N TRP A 91 -0.97 10.59 15.47
CA TRP A 91 0.12 10.03 14.67
C TRP A 91 -0.29 9.56 13.25
N LYS A 92 -1.52 9.87 12.82
CA LYS A 92 -2.02 9.58 11.45
C LYS A 92 -1.05 10.03 10.36
N ARG A 93 -0.46 11.21 10.52
CA ARG A 93 0.50 11.80 9.56
C ARG A 93 1.73 10.93 9.38
N TYR A 94 2.26 10.35 10.46
CA TYR A 94 3.45 9.49 10.41
C TYR A 94 3.17 8.18 9.67
N ILE A 95 1.95 7.66 9.72
CA ILE A 95 1.56 6.48 8.93
C ILE A 95 1.63 6.82 7.44
N THR A 96 1.08 7.96 7.02
CA THR A 96 1.14 8.39 5.61
C THR A 96 2.59 8.64 5.16
N GLN A 97 3.44 9.21 6.03
CA GLN A 97 4.86 9.37 5.75
C GLN A 97 5.58 8.02 5.64
N MET A 98 5.26 7.06 6.51
CA MET A 98 5.82 5.70 6.47
C MET A 98 5.43 4.98 5.17
N GLN A 99 4.19 5.13 4.70
CA GLN A 99 3.75 4.61 3.40
C GLN A 99 4.53 5.22 2.23
N LEU A 100 4.74 6.54 2.24
CA LEU A 100 5.54 7.22 1.21
C LEU A 100 7.00 6.76 1.21
N VAL A 101 7.63 6.65 2.38
CA VAL A 101 9.00 6.14 2.52
C VAL A 101 9.09 4.69 2.04
N GLN A 102 8.13 3.84 2.41
CA GLN A 102 8.06 2.46 1.93
C GLN A 102 7.99 2.40 0.40
N LEU A 103 7.12 3.18 -0.24
CA LEU A 103 7.02 3.20 -1.71
C LEU A 103 8.32 3.68 -2.36
N ALA A 104 8.99 4.69 -1.79
CA ALA A 104 10.28 5.16 -2.28
C ALA A 104 11.38 4.09 -2.18
N LEU A 105 11.44 3.35 -1.06
CA LEU A 105 12.39 2.23 -0.89
C LEU A 105 12.12 1.12 -1.91
N ILE A 106 10.86 0.78 -2.17
CA ILE A 106 10.51 -0.24 -3.16
C ILE A 106 10.94 0.20 -4.57
N VAL A 107 10.71 1.47 -4.96
CA VAL A 107 11.16 1.99 -6.27
C VAL A 107 12.67 1.95 -6.39
N SER A 108 13.41 2.35 -5.35
CA SER A 108 14.87 2.31 -5.33
C SER A 108 15.40 0.89 -5.53
N GLU A 109 14.84 -0.08 -4.81
CA GLU A 109 15.23 -1.49 -4.91
C GLU A 109 14.94 -2.06 -6.31
N LEU A 110 13.74 -1.80 -6.86
CA LEU A 110 13.39 -2.23 -8.22
C LEU A 110 14.28 -1.58 -9.30
N SER A 111 14.64 -0.31 -9.11
CA SER A 111 15.56 0.39 -10.01
C SER A 111 16.96 -0.21 -9.95
N TYR A 112 17.44 -0.56 -8.75
CA TYR A 112 18.69 -1.28 -8.57
C TYR A 112 18.67 -2.66 -9.27
N MET A 113 17.58 -3.41 -9.16
CA MET A 113 17.42 -4.70 -9.86
C MET A 113 17.43 -4.58 -11.39
N LEU A 114 16.93 -3.45 -11.92
CA LEU A 114 16.92 -3.18 -13.37
C LEU A 114 18.34 -2.97 -13.91
N ILE A 115 19.20 -2.31 -13.12
CA ILE A 115 20.58 -1.96 -13.48
C ILE A 115 21.55 -3.12 -13.23
N SER A 116 21.40 -3.81 -12.09
CA SER A 116 22.31 -4.89 -11.66
C SER A 116 22.18 -6.19 -12.47
N GLY A 117 21.16 -6.31 -13.34
CA GLY A 117 20.99 -7.47 -14.21
C GLY A 117 20.51 -8.70 -13.46
N THR A 118 19.26 -8.68 -13.01
CA THR A 118 18.63 -9.83 -12.35
C THR A 118 18.01 -10.82 -13.35
N TYR A 119 17.71 -12.05 -12.89
CA TYR A 119 16.94 -13.05 -13.64
C TYR A 119 15.48 -12.65 -13.89
N PHE A 120 15.04 -11.49 -13.40
CA PHE A 120 13.67 -11.02 -13.52
C PHE A 120 13.43 -10.35 -14.89
N PRO A 121 12.30 -10.61 -15.56
CA PRO A 121 11.96 -9.94 -16.81
C PRO A 121 11.90 -8.42 -16.60
N LYS A 122 12.78 -7.69 -17.30
CA LYS A 122 12.90 -6.23 -17.19
C LYS A 122 11.57 -5.51 -17.40
N ASN A 123 10.76 -5.98 -18.34
CA ASN A 123 9.43 -5.44 -18.63
C ASN A 123 8.51 -5.47 -17.40
N MET A 124 8.57 -6.52 -16.57
CA MET A 124 7.76 -6.63 -15.35
C MET A 124 8.25 -5.67 -14.27
N ILE A 125 9.57 -5.49 -14.13
CA ILE A 125 10.13 -4.49 -13.21
C ILE A 125 9.67 -3.09 -13.61
N ILE A 126 9.73 -2.75 -14.90
CA ILE A 126 9.31 -1.44 -15.42
C ILE A 126 7.83 -1.19 -15.13
N VAL A 127 6.95 -2.16 -15.42
CA VAL A 127 5.51 -2.06 -15.11
C VAL A 127 5.29 -1.82 -13.61
N LEU A 128 6.03 -2.51 -12.75
CA LEU A 128 5.90 -2.35 -11.29
C LEU A 128 6.40 -0.98 -10.81
N ILE A 129 7.50 -0.46 -11.36
CA ILE A 129 7.99 0.90 -11.07
C ILE A 129 6.95 1.93 -11.51
N CYS A 130 6.44 1.84 -12.74
CA CYS A 130 5.41 2.75 -13.25
C CYS A 130 4.17 2.73 -12.35
N TYR A 131 3.73 1.54 -11.95
CA TYR A 131 2.61 1.38 -11.02
C TYR A 131 2.89 2.08 -9.67
N ILE A 132 4.03 1.84 -9.04
CA ILE A 132 4.34 2.44 -7.73
C ILE A 132 4.45 3.97 -7.83
N LEU A 133 4.97 4.50 -8.94
CA LEU A 133 4.99 5.95 -9.18
C LEU A 133 3.58 6.55 -9.22
N THR A 134 2.60 5.84 -9.79
CA THR A 134 1.20 6.31 -9.71
C THR A 134 0.69 6.35 -8.26
N LEU A 135 1.03 5.34 -7.45
CA LEU A 135 0.64 5.31 -6.03
C LEU A 135 1.30 6.46 -5.25
N ILE A 136 2.58 6.74 -5.50
CA ILE A 136 3.28 7.88 -4.90
C ILE A 136 2.56 9.18 -5.28
N GLY A 137 2.18 9.36 -6.54
CA GLY A 137 1.41 10.52 -7.00
C GLY A 137 0.10 10.69 -6.24
N PHE A 138 -0.68 9.61 -6.07
CA PHE A 138 -1.92 9.64 -5.29
C PHE A 138 -1.67 9.95 -3.81
N PHE A 139 -0.67 9.33 -3.18
CA PHE A 139 -0.33 9.56 -1.78
C PHE A 139 0.16 10.98 -1.53
N LEU A 140 0.97 11.54 -2.44
CA LEU A 140 1.42 12.92 -2.36
C LEU A 140 0.23 13.88 -2.50
N HIS A 141 -0.66 13.65 -3.47
CA HIS A 141 -1.88 14.45 -3.62
C HIS A 141 -2.74 14.41 -2.35
N PHE A 142 -2.96 13.21 -1.78
CA PHE A 142 -3.68 13.04 -0.51
C PHE A 142 -2.98 13.78 0.65
N TYR A 143 -1.67 13.60 0.80
CA TYR A 143 -0.89 14.20 1.87
C TYR A 143 -0.90 15.74 1.80
N LEU A 144 -0.71 16.29 0.60
CA LEU A 144 -0.74 17.73 0.39
C LEU A 144 -2.14 18.30 0.70
N ASN A 145 -3.20 17.67 0.22
CA ASN A 145 -4.56 18.16 0.47
C ASN A 145 -4.99 18.02 1.94
N ALA A 146 -4.62 16.91 2.60
CA ALA A 146 -4.99 16.66 3.99
C ALA A 146 -4.23 17.55 4.98
N TYR A 147 -2.97 17.92 4.68
CA TYR A 147 -2.09 18.59 5.66
C TYR A 147 -1.68 20.02 5.29
N LYS A 148 -1.70 20.46 4.01
CA LYS A 148 -1.51 21.89 3.69
C LYS A 148 -2.73 22.75 4.04
N SER A 149 -3.93 22.17 4.10
CA SER A 149 -5.14 22.91 4.50
C SER A 149 -5.12 23.36 5.96
N HIS A 150 -4.34 22.74 6.84
CA HIS A 150 -4.24 23.12 8.25
C HIS A 150 -3.21 24.23 8.52
N SER A 151 -2.24 24.47 7.61
CA SER A 151 -1.22 25.51 7.82
C SER A 151 -1.63 26.91 7.35
N LYS A 152 -2.84 27.08 6.80
CA LYS A 152 -3.40 28.39 6.41
C LYS A 152 -4.43 28.93 7.40
N THR A 153 -4.57 28.30 8.57
CA THR A 153 -5.54 28.68 9.60
C THR A 153 -4.87 28.73 10.98
N GLU A 154 -3.63 29.19 10.99
CA GLU A 154 -2.92 29.71 12.16
C GLU A 154 -2.47 31.14 11.86
#